data_AF-A0A347WFN4-F1
#
_entry.id   AF-A0A347WFN4-F1
#
_cell.length_a   1.000
_cell.length_b   1.000
_cell.length_c   1.000
_cell.angle_alpha   90.00
_cell.angle_beta   90.00
_cell.angle_gamma   90.00
#
_symmetry.space_group_name_H-M   'P 1'
#
loop_
_entity.id
_entity.type
_entity.pdbx_description
1 polymer ?
#
loop_
_entity_poly.entity_id
_entity_poly.type
_entity_poly.pdbx_seq_one_letter_code
_entity_poly.pdbx_strand_id
1 'polypeptide(L)'
;MNTIALRFGPLKADSYTIVRSGVRWLVEDGQPCRAGQPIGYCNISLEPTGARLKSAPTFTEEQDIQIVFAPRVSGRLAIRSDMARGGYLSTRAIDAWDPDTVVAQITPDGPTDTGDPGRLRLMGVAGRRMTRLADIHSGLLSGWYSRSRGWWCEGNEPPITLLSMGVCDATGVILGEKCSFLDMFEATRAPTQCVFVPDHPLAPCAPILIEQIERTPAQSDAIAEDLRQFFSRPNIHPTPEDWIFAGTLLSVLRNTPLKDRLDIFSDTGTRKLAPANAVLMSLNVEPQSILRHRQLGYHVHIMRHHLAGAGPAIRAWLTSAFEPVKRSLDVIRRDYETLIDTLARTTGGRVLILNRMSTSGYEDISNYSVFDAPMSATLSNIAAKEQNLMLHDISETRNLAVIDVDALAAELGGGMHLPDGIHQSGRMQMELRQEIVHVLSDMRGLRQTARTPARAAG
;
A
#
# COMPACT_ATOMS: atom_id res chain seq x y z
N MET A 1 41.99 -3.18 -5.32
CA MET A 1 40.74 -2.63 -4.75
C MET A 1 40.39 -3.49 -3.55
N ASN A 2 40.07 -2.89 -2.40
CA ASN A 2 39.76 -3.67 -1.20
C ASN A 2 38.33 -4.20 -1.28
N THR A 3 38.19 -5.52 -1.20
CA THR A 3 36.90 -6.19 -1.11
C THR A 3 36.33 -6.02 0.31
N ILE A 4 35.03 -5.72 0.41
CA ILE A 4 34.33 -5.52 1.67
C ILE A 4 33.41 -6.72 1.91
N ALA A 5 33.48 -7.31 3.10
CA ALA A 5 32.55 -8.35 3.53
C ALA A 5 31.19 -7.74 3.90
N LEU A 6 30.12 -8.21 3.26
CA LEU A 6 28.75 -7.81 3.55
C LEU A 6 28.15 -8.73 4.61
N ARG A 7 27.79 -8.16 5.77
CA ARG A 7 27.19 -8.85 6.92
C ARG A 7 25.72 -8.50 7.05
N PHE A 8 24.91 -9.40 7.60
CA PHE A 8 23.48 -9.15 7.85
C PHE A 8 23.25 -7.87 8.65
N GLY A 9 24.00 -7.67 9.72
CA GLY A 9 23.77 -6.59 10.66
C GLY A 9 22.67 -6.89 11.70
N PRO A 10 22.52 -6.01 12.69
CA PRO A 10 21.62 -6.23 13.82
C PRO A 10 20.16 -6.20 13.41
N LEU A 11 19.40 -7.13 13.97
CA LEU A 11 17.95 -7.21 13.88
C LEU A 11 17.41 -7.76 15.19
N LYS A 12 16.41 -7.10 15.77
CA LYS A 12 15.86 -7.44 17.08
C LYS A 12 14.34 -7.34 17.09
N ALA A 13 13.68 -8.40 17.53
CA ALA A 13 12.25 -8.45 17.80
C ALA A 13 12.07 -8.76 19.29
N ASP A 14 11.55 -7.80 20.06
CA ASP A 14 11.41 -7.98 21.51
C ASP A 14 10.47 -9.14 21.84
N SER A 15 10.88 -10.00 22.77
CA SER A 15 10.20 -11.26 23.16
C SER A 15 10.26 -12.39 22.13
N TYR A 16 11.07 -12.27 21.07
CA TYR A 16 11.25 -13.29 20.05
C TYR A 16 12.72 -13.55 19.74
N THR A 17 13.03 -14.81 19.47
CA THR A 17 14.23 -15.22 18.74
C THR A 17 13.89 -15.14 17.26
N ILE A 18 14.70 -14.42 16.49
CA ILE A 18 14.55 -14.37 15.04
C ILE A 18 15.28 -15.57 14.46
N VAL A 19 14.56 -16.42 13.74
CA VAL A 19 15.11 -17.54 12.99
C VAL A 19 14.91 -17.25 11.51
N ARG A 20 15.90 -17.54 10.68
CA ARG A 20 15.89 -17.28 9.23
C ARG A 20 16.09 -18.54 8.39
N SER A 21 15.60 -18.50 7.17
CA SER A 21 15.91 -19.49 6.13
C SER A 21 17.28 -19.25 5.52
N GLY A 22 17.67 -20.09 4.55
CA GLY A 22 18.73 -19.76 3.59
C GLY A 22 18.39 -18.52 2.76
N VAL A 23 19.40 -17.94 2.12
CA VAL A 23 19.26 -16.74 1.28
C VAL A 23 18.81 -17.12 -0.13
N ARG A 24 17.84 -16.35 -0.66
CA ARG A 24 17.44 -16.36 -2.06
C ARG A 24 17.97 -15.10 -2.72
N TRP A 25 18.82 -15.26 -3.73
CA TRP A 25 19.45 -14.15 -4.44
C TRP A 25 18.51 -13.57 -5.49
N LEU A 26 18.51 -12.23 -5.60
CA LEU A 26 17.76 -11.47 -6.62
C LEU A 26 18.67 -10.96 -7.74
N VAL A 27 19.97 -11.19 -7.61
CA VAL A 27 21.03 -10.78 -8.53
C VAL A 27 21.97 -11.96 -8.77
N GLU A 28 22.70 -11.91 -9.87
CA GLU A 28 23.71 -12.91 -10.24
C GLU A 28 25.08 -12.60 -9.62
N ASP A 29 25.94 -13.61 -9.55
CA ASP A 29 27.32 -13.43 -9.12
C ASP A 29 28.10 -12.54 -10.09
N GLY A 30 28.93 -11.64 -9.58
CA GLY A 30 29.66 -10.66 -10.38
C GLY A 30 28.82 -9.48 -10.90
N GLN A 31 27.51 -9.46 -10.66
CA GLN A 31 26.61 -8.40 -11.12
C GLN A 31 26.96 -7.06 -10.45
N PRO A 32 27.03 -5.95 -11.21
CA PRO A 32 27.12 -4.61 -10.64
C PRO A 32 25.83 -4.26 -9.90
N CYS A 33 25.96 -3.72 -8.68
CA CYS A 33 24.84 -3.29 -7.86
C CYS A 33 25.05 -1.84 -7.39
N ARG A 34 23.94 -1.12 -7.23
CA ARG A 34 23.93 0.22 -6.64
C ARG A 34 23.74 0.15 -5.13
N ALA A 35 24.29 1.12 -4.40
CA ALA A 35 23.93 1.33 -3.01
C ALA A 35 22.40 1.44 -2.83
N GLY A 36 21.84 0.64 -1.94
CA GLY A 36 20.41 0.57 -1.65
C GLY A 36 19.62 -0.40 -2.55
N GLN A 37 20.23 -0.96 -3.60
CA GLN A 37 19.58 -1.94 -4.46
C GLN A 37 19.41 -3.29 -3.73
N PRO A 38 18.21 -3.87 -3.65
CA PRO A 38 17.99 -5.22 -3.17
C PRO A 38 18.81 -6.27 -3.92
N ILE A 39 19.50 -7.13 -3.18
CA ILE A 39 20.39 -8.17 -3.74
C ILE A 39 19.94 -9.59 -3.39
N GLY A 40 19.13 -9.75 -2.35
CA GLY A 40 18.64 -11.04 -1.91
C GLY A 40 17.67 -10.91 -0.75
N TYR A 41 17.08 -12.01 -0.33
CA TYR A 41 16.18 -12.06 0.83
C TYR A 41 16.20 -13.41 1.54
N CYS A 42 15.67 -13.46 2.75
CA CYS A 42 15.35 -14.70 3.45
C CYS A 42 13.97 -14.61 4.10
N ASN A 43 13.32 -15.75 4.32
CA ASN A 43 12.15 -15.83 5.17
C ASN A 43 12.59 -15.83 6.64
N ILE A 44 11.79 -15.23 7.51
CA ILE A 44 12.02 -15.31 8.95
C ILE A 44 10.79 -15.81 9.69
N SER A 45 11.04 -16.49 10.81
CA SER A 45 10.06 -16.85 11.82
C SER A 45 10.41 -16.15 13.12
N LEU A 46 9.39 -15.69 13.84
CA LEU A 46 9.54 -15.13 15.18
C LEU A 46 9.17 -16.21 16.19
N GLU A 47 10.17 -16.78 16.86
CA GLU A 47 9.98 -17.83 17.88
C GLU A 47 9.92 -17.19 19.27
N PRO A 48 8.81 -17.33 20.03
CA PRO A 48 8.70 -16.71 21.35
C PRO A 48 9.83 -17.10 22.30
N THR A 49 10.43 -16.13 22.98
CA THR A 49 11.45 -16.40 24.01
C THR A 49 10.81 -16.65 25.37
N GLY A 50 11.09 -17.80 25.99
CA GLY A 50 10.74 -18.12 27.39
C GLY A 50 9.47 -18.95 27.60
N ALA A 51 9.25 -19.45 28.83
CA ALA A 51 8.21 -20.41 29.20
C ALA A 51 6.77 -19.83 29.34
N ARG A 52 6.54 -18.55 29.03
CA ARG A 52 5.20 -17.93 29.10
C ARG A 52 4.57 -17.83 27.71
N LEU A 53 3.95 -18.92 27.30
CA LEU A 53 2.94 -19.01 26.22
C LEU A 53 1.65 -18.22 26.50
N LYS A 54 1.54 -17.54 27.65
CA LYS A 54 0.38 -16.71 27.99
C LYS A 54 0.66 -15.30 27.48
N SER A 55 0.10 -15.00 26.30
CA SER A 55 -0.03 -13.67 25.69
C SER A 55 1.23 -13.01 25.11
N ALA A 56 2.10 -13.74 24.40
CA ALA A 56 2.95 -13.04 23.44
C ALA A 56 2.01 -12.37 22.41
N PRO A 57 1.98 -11.03 22.27
CA PRO A 57 1.12 -10.40 21.28
C PRO A 57 1.52 -10.92 19.91
N THR A 58 0.59 -11.54 19.18
CA THR A 58 0.83 -11.96 17.80
C THR A 58 1.34 -10.74 17.02
N PHE A 59 2.56 -10.81 16.49
CA PHE A 59 3.10 -9.77 15.61
C PHE A 59 2.10 -9.51 14.48
N THR A 60 1.41 -8.37 14.58
CA THR A 60 0.34 -7.79 13.72
C THR A 60 -0.45 -8.72 12.78
N GLU A 61 -0.70 -9.96 13.19
CA GLU A 61 -1.39 -11.03 12.44
C GLU A 61 -0.77 -11.41 11.08
N GLU A 62 0.42 -10.91 10.73
CA GLU A 62 1.09 -11.32 9.48
C GLU A 62 1.60 -12.75 9.57
N GLN A 63 1.42 -13.50 8.48
CA GLN A 63 1.83 -14.90 8.41
C GLN A 63 3.15 -15.09 7.67
N ASP A 64 3.47 -14.18 6.73
CA ASP A 64 4.74 -14.20 6.03
C ASP A 64 5.56 -12.99 6.45
N ILE A 65 6.81 -13.25 6.84
CA ILE A 65 7.78 -12.21 7.16
C ILE A 65 9.09 -12.57 6.46
N GLN A 66 9.65 -11.61 5.74
CA GLN A 66 10.89 -11.79 4.99
C GLN A 66 11.79 -10.58 5.20
N ILE A 67 13.10 -10.79 5.13
CA ILE A 67 14.10 -9.73 5.21
C ILE A 67 14.82 -9.64 3.87
N VAL A 68 14.76 -8.47 3.26
CA VAL A 68 15.47 -8.12 2.04
C VAL A 68 16.76 -7.39 2.38
N PHE A 69 17.82 -7.73 1.67
CA PHE A 69 19.17 -7.21 1.87
C PHE A 69 19.52 -6.20 0.78
N ALA A 70 20.09 -5.06 1.15
CA ALA A 70 20.63 -4.08 0.23
C ALA A 70 22.01 -3.55 0.70
N PRO A 71 23.01 -3.44 -0.19
CA PRO A 71 24.33 -2.93 0.18
C PRO A 71 24.29 -1.41 0.42
N ARG A 72 25.20 -0.91 1.26
CA ARG A 72 25.34 0.54 1.52
C ARG A 72 26.23 1.27 0.52
N VAL A 73 26.96 0.53 -0.29
CA VAL A 73 27.92 1.03 -1.29
C VAL A 73 27.63 0.38 -2.64
N SER A 74 27.95 1.09 -3.71
CA SER A 74 27.88 0.55 -5.08
C SER A 74 29.14 -0.22 -5.43
N GLY A 75 29.02 -1.27 -6.23
CA GLY A 75 30.15 -2.09 -6.64
C GLY A 75 29.74 -3.38 -7.31
N ARG A 76 30.72 -4.29 -7.46
CA ARG A 76 30.50 -5.64 -7.98
C ARG A 76 30.37 -6.65 -6.84
N LEU A 77 29.29 -7.43 -6.84
CA LEU A 77 29.04 -8.45 -5.83
C LEU A 77 29.76 -9.75 -6.15
N ALA A 78 30.25 -10.40 -5.09
CA ALA A 78 30.61 -11.81 -5.10
C ALA A 78 29.70 -12.54 -4.10
N ILE A 79 28.83 -13.40 -4.63
CA ILE A 79 27.79 -14.11 -3.87
C ILE A 79 28.37 -15.37 -3.24
N ARG A 80 27.93 -15.66 -2.00
CA ARG A 80 28.25 -16.91 -1.32
C ARG A 80 27.22 -17.99 -1.63
N SER A 81 27.64 -19.03 -2.36
CA SER A 81 26.77 -20.16 -2.73
C SER A 81 26.32 -21.00 -1.53
N ASP A 82 27.12 -21.08 -0.46
CA ASP A 82 26.80 -21.81 0.78
C ASP A 82 25.64 -21.16 1.57
N MET A 83 25.32 -19.90 1.29
CA MET A 83 24.14 -19.23 1.82
C MET A 83 22.85 -19.64 1.09
N ALA A 84 22.96 -20.06 -0.18
CA ALA A 84 21.85 -20.48 -1.02
C ALA A 84 21.55 -21.97 -0.79
N ARG A 85 20.85 -22.30 0.30
CA ARG A 85 20.61 -23.71 0.69
C ARG A 85 19.56 -24.45 -0.16
N GLY A 86 18.77 -23.72 -0.96
CA GLY A 86 17.75 -24.29 -1.85
C GLY A 86 16.61 -25.05 -1.16
N GLY A 87 15.66 -25.54 -1.96
CA GLY A 87 14.57 -26.43 -1.51
C GLY A 87 13.81 -25.92 -0.28
N TYR A 88 13.51 -26.83 0.65
CA TYR A 88 12.80 -26.54 1.90
C TYR A 88 13.57 -25.60 2.86
N LEU A 89 14.90 -25.62 2.81
CA LEU A 89 15.74 -24.76 3.64
C LEU A 89 15.74 -23.31 3.16
N SER A 90 15.31 -23.06 1.92
CA SER A 90 15.08 -21.71 1.39
C SER A 90 13.71 -21.14 1.76
N THR A 91 12.77 -21.98 2.22
CA THR A 91 11.42 -21.56 2.61
C THR A 91 11.25 -21.49 4.12
N ARG A 92 11.83 -22.43 4.87
CA ARG A 92 11.69 -22.50 6.32
C ARG A 92 12.86 -21.88 7.05
N ALA A 93 12.52 -21.14 8.10
CA ALA A 93 13.47 -20.63 9.07
C ALA A 93 14.07 -21.76 9.91
N ILE A 94 15.40 -21.83 9.95
CA ILE A 94 16.16 -22.87 10.66
C ILE A 94 17.41 -22.36 11.38
N ASP A 95 18.02 -21.27 10.92
CA ASP A 95 19.22 -20.71 11.55
C ASP A 95 18.81 -19.53 12.44
N ALA A 96 19.34 -19.44 13.66
CA ALA A 96 19.20 -18.22 14.44
C ALA A 96 19.83 -17.02 13.71
N TRP A 97 19.23 -15.84 13.86
CA TRP A 97 19.78 -14.62 13.29
C TRP A 97 21.11 -14.27 13.97
N ASP A 98 22.16 -14.13 13.17
CA ASP A 98 23.48 -13.69 13.61
C ASP A 98 23.89 -12.45 12.80
N PRO A 99 24.03 -11.28 13.45
CA PRO A 99 24.43 -10.03 12.79
C PRO A 99 25.76 -10.10 12.05
N ASP A 100 26.69 -10.94 12.49
CA ASP A 100 28.06 -10.98 11.99
C ASP A 100 28.25 -11.96 10.84
N THR A 101 27.23 -12.77 10.52
CA THR A 101 27.26 -13.69 9.38
C THR A 101 27.47 -12.90 8.08
N VAL A 102 28.58 -13.23 7.38
CA VAL A 102 28.93 -12.68 6.07
C VAL A 102 28.15 -13.40 4.98
N VAL A 103 27.35 -12.65 4.23
CA VAL A 103 26.45 -13.20 3.19
C VAL A 103 26.98 -13.06 1.78
N ALA A 104 27.81 -12.04 1.54
CA ALA A 104 28.37 -11.74 0.23
C ALA A 104 29.62 -10.87 0.43
N GLN A 105 30.31 -10.58 -0.66
CA GLN A 105 31.38 -9.60 -0.71
C GLN A 105 31.06 -8.56 -1.79
N ILE A 106 31.58 -7.34 -1.63
CA ILE A 106 31.45 -6.29 -2.64
C ILE A 106 32.81 -5.66 -2.92
N THR A 107 33.13 -5.49 -4.20
CA THR A 107 34.26 -4.69 -4.66
C THR A 107 33.72 -3.31 -5.04
N PRO A 108 33.95 -2.26 -4.23
CA PRO A 108 33.35 -0.96 -4.46
C PRO A 108 33.85 -0.29 -5.76
N ASP A 109 32.97 0.45 -6.42
CA ASP A 109 33.33 1.22 -7.63
C ASP A 109 34.20 2.46 -7.31
N GLY A 110 34.26 2.87 -6.04
CA GLY A 110 34.97 4.06 -5.58
C GLY A 110 35.21 4.07 -4.06
N PRO A 111 35.77 5.16 -3.52
CA PRO A 111 35.95 5.33 -2.08
C PRO A 111 34.61 5.25 -1.33
N THR A 112 34.67 4.79 -0.08
CA THR A 112 33.50 4.52 0.75
C THR A 112 33.45 5.49 1.94
N ASP A 113 32.44 6.37 1.95
CA ASP A 113 32.28 7.39 3.00
C ASP A 113 31.23 7.02 4.06
N THR A 114 30.79 5.76 4.08
CA THR A 114 29.77 5.29 5.03
C THR A 114 30.43 4.72 6.29
N GLY A 115 29.88 5.02 7.48
CA GLY A 115 30.47 4.60 8.76
C GLY A 115 30.68 3.08 8.94
N ASP A 116 29.85 2.25 8.32
CA ASP A 116 30.09 0.80 8.19
C ASP A 116 29.62 0.33 6.80
N PRO A 117 30.50 0.32 5.78
CA PRO A 117 30.14 -0.07 4.41
C PRO A 117 29.84 -1.57 4.29
N GLY A 118 30.30 -2.39 5.25
CA GLY A 118 30.08 -3.83 5.28
C GLY A 118 28.74 -4.25 5.88
N ARG A 119 28.04 -3.35 6.58
CA ARG A 119 26.71 -3.65 7.12
C ARG A 119 25.64 -3.51 6.05
N LEU A 120 24.88 -4.57 5.82
CA LEU A 120 23.71 -4.51 4.94
C LEU A 120 22.61 -3.63 5.52
N ARG A 121 21.86 -3.00 4.62
CA ARG A 121 20.54 -2.47 4.92
C ARG A 121 19.52 -3.58 4.88
N LEU A 122 18.68 -3.62 5.92
CA LEU A 122 17.64 -4.62 6.09
C LEU A 122 16.28 -3.97 5.86
N MET A 123 15.53 -4.48 4.87
CA MET A 123 14.13 -4.14 4.69
C MET A 123 13.27 -5.32 5.13
N GLY A 124 12.42 -5.10 6.13
CA GLY A 124 11.39 -6.06 6.51
C GLY A 124 10.22 -5.95 5.55
N VAL A 125 9.75 -7.08 5.04
CA VAL A 125 8.48 -7.17 4.33
C VAL A 125 7.59 -8.19 5.00
N ALA A 126 6.30 -7.90 5.10
CA ALA A 126 5.34 -8.78 5.73
C ALA A 126 4.00 -8.78 5.00
N GLY A 127 3.31 -9.91 5.04
CA GLY A 127 2.02 -10.11 4.40
C GLY A 127 1.01 -10.77 5.33
N ARG A 128 -0.19 -10.20 5.40
CA ARG A 128 -1.38 -10.83 5.97
C ARG A 128 -2.11 -11.58 4.86
N ARG A 129 -2.05 -12.90 4.87
CA ARG A 129 -2.63 -13.77 3.84
C ARG A 129 -4.16 -13.72 3.86
N MET A 130 -4.76 -13.78 2.67
CA MET A 130 -6.19 -14.07 2.52
C MET A 130 -6.47 -15.56 2.68
N THR A 131 -5.61 -16.41 2.11
CA THR A 131 -5.73 -17.87 2.16
C THR A 131 -4.35 -18.52 2.20
N ARG A 132 -4.27 -19.71 2.82
CA ARG A 132 -3.06 -20.55 2.81
C ARG A 132 -3.06 -21.57 1.67
N LEU A 133 -4.16 -21.72 0.93
CA LEU A 133 -4.32 -22.75 -0.10
C LEU A 133 -3.73 -22.35 -1.46
N ALA A 134 -3.70 -21.06 -1.77
CA ALA A 134 -3.19 -20.54 -3.04
C ALA A 134 -1.73 -20.08 -2.88
N ASP A 135 -0.79 -21.02 -2.68
CA ASP A 135 0.61 -20.69 -2.45
C ASP A 135 1.60 -21.60 -3.19
N ILE A 136 2.70 -21.00 -3.63
CA ILE A 136 3.88 -21.65 -4.21
C ILE A 136 5.16 -21.42 -3.39
N HIS A 137 5.14 -20.60 -2.33
CA HIS A 137 6.27 -20.22 -1.45
C HIS A 137 7.58 -19.92 -2.22
N SER A 138 7.46 -19.43 -3.45
CA SER A 138 8.54 -19.44 -4.44
C SER A 138 9.23 -18.08 -4.54
N GLY A 139 8.64 -17.01 -4.00
CA GLY A 139 9.10 -15.64 -4.21
C GLY A 139 9.03 -14.73 -2.98
N LEU A 140 9.45 -13.49 -3.18
CA LEU A 140 9.30 -12.40 -2.21
C LEU A 140 7.83 -11.96 -2.21
N LEU A 141 7.14 -12.16 -1.08
CA LEU A 141 5.69 -12.00 -0.92
C LEU A 141 4.92 -12.64 -2.08
N SER A 142 5.25 -13.88 -2.43
CA SER A 142 4.47 -14.64 -3.42
C SER A 142 3.17 -15.14 -2.78
N GLY A 143 2.02 -14.66 -3.25
CA GLY A 143 0.72 -15.12 -2.78
C GLY A 143 -0.34 -14.02 -2.78
N TRP A 144 -1.50 -14.31 -2.20
CA TRP A 144 -2.62 -13.37 -2.08
C TRP A 144 -2.75 -12.86 -0.64
N TYR A 145 -2.61 -11.55 -0.48
CA TYR A 145 -2.59 -10.88 0.81
C TYR A 145 -3.77 -9.94 0.94
N SER A 146 -4.38 -9.81 2.12
CA SER A 146 -5.32 -8.72 2.42
C SER A 146 -4.61 -7.44 2.82
N ARG A 147 -3.32 -7.55 3.17
CA ARG A 147 -2.43 -6.42 3.44
C ARG A 147 -1.00 -6.89 3.25
N SER A 148 -0.20 -6.13 2.51
CA SER A 148 1.25 -6.29 2.49
C SER A 148 1.91 -5.01 2.97
N ARG A 149 3.13 -5.12 3.50
CA ARG A 149 3.89 -3.95 3.95
C ARG A 149 5.39 -4.16 3.84
N GLY A 150 6.11 -3.08 3.63
CA GLY A 150 7.57 -3.01 3.69
C GLY A 150 8.01 -1.90 4.65
N TRP A 151 9.15 -2.06 5.32
CA TRP A 151 9.78 -1.01 6.12
C TRP A 151 11.29 -1.21 6.23
N TRP A 152 12.03 -0.12 6.41
CA TRP A 152 13.45 -0.21 6.75
C TRP A 152 13.60 -0.62 8.22
N CYS A 153 14.35 -1.69 8.48
CA CYS A 153 14.66 -2.20 9.83
C CYS A 153 15.83 -1.43 10.48
N GLU A 154 15.92 -0.12 10.24
CA GLU A 154 17.06 0.70 10.63
C GLU A 154 16.60 2.02 11.25
N GLY A 155 17.34 2.45 12.26
CA GLY A 155 17.22 3.79 12.82
C GLY A 155 16.29 3.87 14.03
N ASN A 156 16.59 4.84 14.88
CA ASN A 156 15.88 5.03 16.14
C ASN A 156 14.59 5.82 15.97
N GLU A 157 14.40 6.52 14.85
CA GLU A 157 13.22 7.34 14.59
C GLU A 157 12.06 6.50 14.05
N PRO A 158 10.80 6.78 14.44
CA PRO A 158 9.65 6.13 13.83
C PRO A 158 9.59 6.47 12.34
N PRO A 159 9.40 5.47 11.45
CA PRO A 159 9.28 5.73 10.03
C PRO A 159 8.04 6.58 9.74
N ILE A 160 8.04 7.26 8.60
CA ILE A 160 6.79 7.75 8.02
C ILE A 160 6.05 6.55 7.43
N THR A 161 4.81 6.33 7.87
CA THR A 161 3.95 5.28 7.35
C THR A 161 3.03 5.84 6.26
N LEU A 162 3.19 5.34 5.04
CA LEU A 162 2.26 5.51 3.93
C LEU A 162 1.34 4.28 3.84
N LEU A 163 0.03 4.51 3.90
CA LEU A 163 -0.98 3.50 3.59
C LEU A 163 -1.55 3.77 2.20
N SER A 164 -1.40 2.83 1.29
CA SER A 164 -2.02 2.87 -0.03
C SER A 164 -3.29 2.05 -0.02
N MET A 165 -4.41 2.70 -0.34
CA MET A 165 -5.67 2.04 -0.65
C MET A 165 -5.62 1.62 -2.12
N GLY A 166 -5.24 0.37 -2.33
CA GLY A 166 -4.87 -0.17 -3.64
C GLY A 166 -6.04 -0.24 -4.59
N VAL A 167 -5.86 0.41 -5.72
CA VAL A 167 -6.58 0.16 -6.96
C VAL A 167 -5.56 0.03 -8.09
N CYS A 168 -6.01 -0.40 -9.27
CA CYS A 168 -5.13 -0.88 -10.33
C CYS A 168 -4.03 0.12 -10.74
N ASP A 169 -4.30 1.42 -10.67
CA ASP A 169 -3.37 2.51 -10.98
C ASP A 169 -2.35 2.81 -9.86
N ALA A 170 -2.72 2.67 -8.59
CA ALA A 170 -1.80 2.84 -7.46
C ALA A 170 -0.87 1.61 -7.26
N THR A 171 -1.29 0.44 -7.74
CA THR A 171 -0.61 -0.84 -7.47
C THR A 171 0.82 -0.86 -8.01
N GLY A 172 1.01 -0.54 -9.30
CA GLY A 172 2.34 -0.51 -9.94
C GLY A 172 3.23 0.59 -9.36
N VAL A 173 2.64 1.73 -8.97
CA VAL A 173 3.37 2.82 -8.31
C VAL A 173 3.95 2.34 -6.98
N ILE A 174 3.15 1.75 -6.09
CA ILE A 174 3.58 1.40 -4.73
C ILE A 174 4.38 0.10 -4.65
N LEU A 175 3.95 -0.95 -5.36
CA LEU A 175 4.62 -2.24 -5.31
C LEU A 175 5.82 -2.32 -6.26
N GLY A 176 5.86 -1.49 -7.30
CA GLY A 176 6.88 -1.54 -8.35
C GLY A 176 6.68 -2.68 -9.35
N GLU A 177 7.43 -2.65 -10.45
CA GLU A 177 7.40 -3.70 -11.48
C GLU A 177 8.05 -4.99 -10.97
N LYS A 178 9.04 -4.86 -10.08
CA LYS A 178 9.65 -6.00 -9.38
C LYS A 178 8.76 -6.55 -8.26
N CYS A 179 7.60 -5.93 -8.01
CA CYS A 179 6.70 -6.19 -6.91
C CYS A 179 7.34 -6.05 -5.52
N SER A 180 6.53 -6.21 -4.47
CA SER A 180 7.01 -6.34 -3.08
C SER A 180 7.81 -5.14 -2.57
N PHE A 181 7.45 -3.94 -3.03
CA PHE A 181 7.96 -2.63 -2.60
C PHE A 181 9.42 -2.35 -2.98
N LEU A 182 10.08 -3.21 -3.75
CA LEU A 182 11.52 -3.07 -4.02
C LEU A 182 11.84 -1.72 -4.69
N ASP A 183 11.09 -1.34 -5.72
CA ASP A 183 11.34 -0.07 -6.42
C ASP A 183 11.03 1.16 -5.55
N MET A 184 10.02 1.06 -4.67
CA MET A 184 9.70 2.12 -3.71
C MET A 184 10.84 2.32 -2.70
N PHE A 185 11.41 1.23 -2.18
CA PHE A 185 12.51 1.28 -1.20
C PHE A 185 13.87 1.56 -1.82
N GLU A 186 14.09 1.22 -3.09
CA GLU A 186 15.21 1.75 -3.87
C GLU A 186 15.14 3.28 -3.98
N ALA A 187 13.93 3.85 -4.14
CA ALA A 187 13.71 5.29 -4.20
C ALA A 187 13.78 6.00 -2.83
N THR A 188 13.38 5.35 -1.73
CA THR A 188 13.42 5.96 -0.38
C THR A 188 14.60 5.48 0.47
N ARG A 189 15.56 6.37 0.73
CA ARG A 189 16.65 6.08 1.66
C ARG A 189 16.28 6.29 3.13
N ALA A 190 15.34 7.17 3.41
CA ALA A 190 14.99 7.56 4.76
C ALA A 190 14.00 6.56 5.43
N PRO A 191 13.91 6.50 6.77
CA PRO A 191 13.04 5.56 7.49
C PRO A 191 11.57 5.70 7.05
N THR A 192 11.07 4.71 6.30
CA THR A 192 9.75 4.73 5.67
C THR A 192 9.11 3.35 5.84
N GLN A 193 7.80 3.34 6.05
CA GLN A 193 6.97 2.14 5.97
C GLN A 193 5.94 2.37 4.87
N CYS A 194 5.80 1.41 3.97
CA CYS A 194 4.71 1.39 3.00
C CYS A 194 3.78 0.22 3.34
N VAL A 195 2.49 0.48 3.37
CA VAL A 195 1.44 -0.51 3.58
C VAL A 195 0.54 -0.47 2.36
N PHE A 196 0.28 -1.62 1.77
CA PHE A 196 -0.57 -1.76 0.61
C PHE A 196 -1.73 -2.67 0.97
N VAL A 197 -2.96 -2.14 0.84
CA VAL A 197 -4.19 -2.90 0.91
C VAL A 197 -4.65 -3.10 -0.53
N PRO A 198 -4.72 -4.32 -1.06
CA PRO A 198 -5.09 -4.53 -2.45
C PRO A 198 -6.54 -4.17 -2.71
N ASP A 199 -6.87 -4.17 -3.99
CA ASP A 199 -8.22 -3.93 -4.45
C ASP A 199 -9.19 -5.01 -3.92
N HIS A 200 -10.37 -4.55 -3.55
CA HIS A 200 -11.41 -5.32 -2.90
C HIS A 200 -12.75 -5.04 -3.59
N PRO A 201 -13.79 -5.87 -3.38
CA PRO A 201 -15.10 -5.64 -3.98
C PRO A 201 -15.67 -4.24 -3.70
N LEU A 202 -15.29 -3.63 -2.59
CA LEU A 202 -15.65 -2.27 -2.21
C LEU A 202 -14.51 -1.31 -2.56
N ALA A 203 -14.75 -0.45 -3.54
CA ALA A 203 -13.78 0.55 -3.97
C ALA A 203 -13.58 1.64 -2.90
N PRO A 204 -12.34 2.09 -2.65
CA PRO A 204 -12.03 3.00 -1.55
C PRO A 204 -12.26 4.48 -1.93
N CYS A 205 -13.50 4.88 -2.19
CA CYS A 205 -13.86 6.28 -2.46
C CYS A 205 -14.18 7.07 -1.18
N ALA A 206 -14.22 8.40 -1.27
CA ALA A 206 -14.33 9.28 -0.09
C ALA A 206 -15.46 8.94 0.90
N PRO A 207 -16.74 8.80 0.48
CA PRO A 207 -17.83 8.46 1.42
C PRO A 207 -17.64 7.10 2.09
N ILE A 208 -17.09 6.12 1.37
CA ILE A 208 -16.86 4.77 1.91
C ILE A 208 -15.78 4.81 2.99
N LEU A 209 -14.70 5.56 2.78
CA LEU A 209 -13.63 5.67 3.77
C LEU A 209 -14.08 6.45 5.01
N ILE A 210 -14.89 7.50 4.86
CA ILE A 210 -15.53 8.19 5.99
C ILE A 210 -16.36 7.20 6.80
N GLU A 211 -17.25 6.47 6.14
CA GLU A 211 -18.08 5.48 6.82
C GLU A 211 -17.24 4.40 7.48
N GLN A 212 -16.20 3.88 6.85
CA GLN A 212 -15.30 2.90 7.48
C GLN A 212 -14.61 3.45 8.73
N ILE A 213 -14.27 4.74 8.77
CA ILE A 213 -13.74 5.38 9.98
C ILE A 213 -14.83 5.49 11.05
N GLU A 214 -16.06 5.82 10.70
CA GLU A 214 -17.10 6.13 11.69
C GLU A 214 -17.94 4.92 12.11
N ARG A 215 -17.92 3.84 11.33
CA ARG A 215 -18.77 2.67 11.52
C ARG A 215 -18.53 1.99 12.84
N THR A 216 -19.63 1.75 13.55
CA THR A 216 -19.65 1.04 14.82
C THR A 216 -19.81 -0.46 14.63
N PRO A 217 -19.47 -1.28 15.66
CA PRO A 217 -19.76 -2.72 15.63
C PRO A 217 -21.24 -3.03 15.39
N ALA A 218 -22.15 -2.31 16.05
CA ALA A 218 -23.60 -2.52 15.89
C ALA A 218 -24.09 -2.25 14.46
N GLN A 219 -23.57 -1.23 13.79
CA GLN A 219 -23.86 -0.99 12.37
C GLN A 219 -23.30 -2.11 11.49
N SER A 220 -22.10 -2.62 11.80
CA SER A 220 -21.53 -3.75 11.06
C SER A 220 -22.37 -5.02 11.21
N ASP A 221 -22.88 -5.29 12.41
CA ASP A 221 -23.76 -6.42 12.68
C ASP A 221 -25.10 -6.26 11.95
N ALA A 222 -25.68 -5.05 11.93
CA ALA A 222 -26.90 -4.75 11.18
C ALA A 222 -26.73 -4.98 9.65
N ILE A 223 -25.59 -4.59 9.09
CA ILE A 223 -25.26 -4.84 7.67
C ILE A 223 -25.15 -6.34 7.39
N ALA A 224 -24.45 -7.09 8.24
CA ALA A 224 -24.31 -8.53 8.09
C ALA A 224 -25.67 -9.24 8.21
N GLU A 225 -26.51 -8.78 9.14
CA GLU A 225 -27.85 -9.29 9.35
C GLU A 225 -28.79 -9.03 8.16
N ASP A 226 -28.74 -7.84 7.55
CA ASP A 226 -29.51 -7.53 6.33
C ASP A 226 -29.20 -8.52 5.19
N LEU A 227 -27.92 -8.71 4.90
CA LEU A 227 -27.49 -9.65 3.87
C LEU A 227 -27.89 -11.09 4.21
N ARG A 228 -27.75 -11.49 5.48
CA ARG A 228 -28.16 -12.81 5.97
C ARG A 228 -29.67 -13.03 5.79
N GLN A 229 -30.50 -12.02 6.13
CA GLN A 229 -31.94 -12.09 5.94
C GLN A 229 -32.31 -12.20 4.46
N PHE A 230 -31.63 -11.48 3.58
CA PHE A 230 -31.83 -11.60 2.14
C PHE A 230 -31.48 -13.01 1.63
N PHE A 231 -30.33 -13.56 2.02
CA PHE A 231 -29.89 -14.92 1.64
C PHE A 231 -30.76 -16.04 2.21
N SER A 232 -31.49 -15.77 3.30
CA SER A 232 -32.38 -16.75 3.94
C SER A 232 -33.77 -16.83 3.28
N ARG A 233 -34.06 -16.01 2.26
CA ARG A 233 -35.36 -16.04 1.58
C ARG A 233 -35.53 -17.32 0.74
N PRO A 234 -36.72 -17.96 0.71
CA PRO A 234 -36.92 -19.25 0.04
C PRO A 234 -36.58 -19.28 -1.46
N ASN A 235 -36.66 -18.13 -2.14
CA ASN A 235 -36.42 -17.97 -3.57
C ASN A 235 -35.01 -17.48 -3.90
N ILE A 236 -34.13 -17.37 -2.91
CA ILE A 236 -32.74 -16.96 -3.08
C ILE A 236 -31.85 -18.19 -2.86
N HIS A 237 -31.02 -18.49 -3.85
CA HIS A 237 -30.09 -19.62 -3.83
C HIS A 237 -28.66 -19.12 -4.06
N PRO A 238 -27.93 -18.70 -3.01
CA PRO A 238 -26.58 -18.18 -3.14
C PRO A 238 -25.60 -19.23 -3.69
N THR A 239 -24.81 -18.85 -4.69
CA THR A 239 -23.75 -19.68 -5.26
C THR A 239 -22.45 -19.57 -4.44
N PRO A 240 -21.43 -20.40 -4.70
CA PRO A 240 -20.11 -20.21 -4.07
C PRO A 240 -19.51 -18.82 -4.31
N GLU A 241 -19.72 -18.23 -5.50
CA GLU A 241 -19.29 -16.87 -5.83
C GLU A 241 -20.01 -15.83 -4.96
N ASP A 242 -21.31 -16.00 -4.72
CA ASP A 242 -22.08 -15.13 -3.83
C ASP A 242 -21.51 -15.16 -2.40
N TRP A 243 -21.14 -16.33 -1.89
CA TRP A 243 -20.56 -16.48 -0.56
C TRP A 243 -19.17 -15.84 -0.43
N ILE A 244 -18.31 -16.04 -1.44
CA ILE A 244 -16.98 -15.44 -1.47
C ILE A 244 -17.09 -13.92 -1.54
N PHE A 245 -17.98 -13.40 -2.39
CA PHE A 245 -18.21 -11.98 -2.54
C PHE A 245 -18.80 -11.37 -1.26
N ALA A 246 -19.84 -11.98 -0.68
CA ALA A 246 -20.46 -11.57 0.57
C ALA A 246 -19.44 -11.48 1.72
N GLY A 247 -18.67 -12.55 1.92
CA GLY A 247 -17.67 -12.62 2.98
C GLY A 247 -16.59 -11.56 2.82
N THR A 248 -16.12 -11.34 1.59
CA THR A 248 -15.11 -10.32 1.30
C THR A 248 -15.67 -8.91 1.50
N LEU A 249 -16.86 -8.63 0.99
CA LEU A 249 -17.54 -7.34 1.17
C LEU A 249 -17.77 -7.03 2.65
N LEU A 250 -18.34 -7.96 3.43
CA LEU A 250 -18.56 -7.78 4.86
C LEU A 250 -17.25 -7.60 5.64
N SER A 251 -16.19 -8.32 5.26
CA SER A 251 -14.87 -8.13 5.87
C SER A 251 -14.34 -6.72 5.66
N VAL A 252 -14.46 -6.18 4.45
CA VAL A 252 -13.98 -4.83 4.10
C VAL A 252 -14.90 -3.76 4.70
N LEU A 253 -16.21 -4.01 4.79
CA LEU A 253 -17.13 -3.11 5.47
C LEU A 253 -16.86 -3.06 6.99
N ARG A 254 -16.47 -4.17 7.60
CA ARG A 254 -16.23 -4.23 9.05
C ARG A 254 -14.86 -3.68 9.45
N ASN A 255 -13.83 -3.90 8.63
CA ASN A 255 -12.45 -3.57 8.98
C ASN A 255 -12.00 -2.28 8.28
N THR A 256 -11.29 -1.41 9.00
CA THR A 256 -10.72 -0.18 8.44
C THR A 256 -9.19 -0.17 8.61
N PRO A 257 -8.42 -0.31 7.51
CA PRO A 257 -6.96 -0.25 7.60
C PRO A 257 -6.46 1.14 7.99
N LEU A 258 -7.31 2.17 7.88
CA LEU A 258 -6.99 3.56 8.21
C LEU A 258 -6.65 3.74 9.71
N LYS A 259 -7.18 2.88 10.58
CA LYS A 259 -6.95 2.93 12.04
C LYS A 259 -5.92 1.91 12.53
N ASP A 260 -5.37 1.09 11.64
CA ASP A 260 -4.46 0.01 12.02
C ASP A 260 -3.21 0.57 12.70
N ARG A 261 -2.79 -0.09 13.79
CA ARG A 261 -1.52 0.17 14.46
C ARG A 261 -0.62 -1.02 14.23
N LEU A 262 0.43 -0.81 13.45
CA LEU A 262 1.30 -1.88 13.00
C LEU A 262 2.56 -1.95 13.85
N ASP A 263 2.96 -3.16 14.23
CA ASP A 263 4.24 -3.37 14.90
C ASP A 263 5.34 -3.57 13.86
N ILE A 264 6.50 -2.94 14.07
CA ILE A 264 7.72 -3.17 13.29
C ILE A 264 8.81 -3.67 14.22
N PHE A 265 9.75 -4.44 13.69
CA PHE A 265 11.02 -4.72 14.35
C PHE A 265 12.15 -4.01 13.58
N SER A 266 13.26 -3.77 14.28
CA SER A 266 14.40 -2.97 13.79
C SER A 266 15.71 -3.47 14.41
N ASP A 267 16.81 -2.79 14.17
CA ASP A 267 18.08 -3.02 14.86
C ASP A 267 18.03 -2.72 16.37
N THR A 268 17.03 -1.99 16.85
CA THR A 268 16.90 -1.62 18.28
C THR A 268 15.79 -2.37 19.03
N GLY A 269 14.90 -3.06 18.33
CA GLY A 269 13.79 -3.81 18.94
C GLY A 269 12.47 -3.62 18.22
N THR A 270 11.39 -4.02 18.89
CA THR A 270 10.02 -3.93 18.40
C THR A 270 9.41 -2.58 18.78
N ARG A 271 8.68 -1.98 17.84
CA ARG A 271 7.95 -0.73 18.06
C ARG A 271 6.55 -0.83 17.48
N LYS A 272 5.57 -0.49 18.30
CA LYS A 272 4.21 -0.24 17.86
C LYS A 272 4.08 1.13 17.24
N LEU A 273 3.68 1.20 15.98
CA LEU A 273 3.48 2.45 15.27
C LEU A 273 2.07 3.00 15.51
N ALA A 274 1.95 4.32 15.40
CA ALA A 274 0.67 4.98 15.27
C ALA A 274 0.03 4.59 13.91
N PRO A 275 -1.26 4.92 13.69
CA PRO A 275 -1.84 4.80 12.37
C PRO A 275 -1.06 5.57 11.29
N ALA A 276 -1.37 5.24 10.03
CA ALA A 276 -0.66 5.78 8.88
C ALA A 276 -0.60 7.32 8.90
N ASN A 277 0.57 7.86 8.55
CA ASN A 277 0.80 9.30 8.52
C ASN A 277 0.26 9.91 7.23
N ALA A 278 0.26 9.13 6.15
CA ALA A 278 -0.28 9.49 4.86
C ALA A 278 -1.16 8.33 4.36
N VAL A 279 -2.29 8.66 3.74
CA VAL A 279 -3.17 7.71 3.07
C VAL A 279 -3.24 8.09 1.59
N LEU A 280 -2.72 7.22 0.72
CA LEU A 280 -2.79 7.38 -0.73
C LEU A 280 -4.09 6.77 -1.26
N MET A 281 -4.81 7.56 -2.04
CA MET A 281 -6.02 7.21 -2.77
C MET A 281 -5.88 7.57 -4.23
N SER A 282 -6.77 7.03 -5.07
CA SER A 282 -6.88 7.42 -6.47
C SER A 282 -8.20 8.15 -6.73
N LEU A 283 -8.17 9.19 -7.55
CA LEU A 283 -9.39 9.84 -8.03
C LEU A 283 -10.14 8.98 -9.07
N ASN A 284 -9.48 7.99 -9.69
CA ASN A 284 -10.11 7.09 -10.67
C ASN A 284 -11.20 6.19 -10.07
N VAL A 285 -11.23 6.04 -8.75
CA VAL A 285 -12.26 5.24 -8.05
C VAL A 285 -13.41 6.09 -7.52
N GLU A 286 -13.37 7.41 -7.72
CA GLU A 286 -14.37 8.31 -7.19
C GLU A 286 -15.60 8.36 -8.13
N PRO A 287 -16.78 7.84 -7.70
CA PRO A 287 -17.89 7.67 -8.62
C PRO A 287 -18.77 8.92 -8.69
N GLN A 288 -19.23 9.24 -9.90
CA GLN A 288 -20.32 10.22 -10.11
C GLN A 288 -21.70 9.69 -9.67
N SER A 289 -21.84 8.38 -9.50
CA SER A 289 -23.04 7.75 -8.93
C SER A 289 -22.64 6.60 -8.03
N ILE A 290 -23.13 6.60 -6.79
CA ILE A 290 -22.83 5.59 -5.76
C ILE A 290 -24.11 4.84 -5.38
N LEU A 291 -23.99 3.61 -4.89
CA LEU A 291 -25.14 2.88 -4.35
C LEU A 291 -25.31 3.22 -2.88
N ARG A 292 -26.51 3.65 -2.48
CA ARG A 292 -26.90 3.88 -1.08
C ARG A 292 -27.90 2.83 -0.66
N HIS A 293 -27.68 2.21 0.49
CA HIS A 293 -28.62 1.24 1.05
C HIS A 293 -29.91 1.94 1.46
N ARG A 294 -31.06 1.44 1.00
CA ARG A 294 -32.38 2.08 1.16
C ARG A 294 -32.80 2.24 2.63
N GLN A 295 -32.54 1.22 3.45
CA GLN A 295 -32.89 1.22 4.87
C GLN A 295 -31.74 1.66 5.78
N LEU A 296 -30.57 1.04 5.67
CA LEU A 296 -29.41 1.28 6.54
C LEU A 296 -28.58 2.52 6.16
N GLY A 297 -28.81 3.12 4.99
CA GLY A 297 -28.22 4.40 4.59
C GLY A 297 -26.73 4.40 4.20
N TYR A 298 -26.00 3.31 4.41
CA TYR A 298 -24.57 3.21 4.06
C TYR A 298 -24.33 3.12 2.56
N HIS A 299 -23.12 3.47 2.14
CA HIS A 299 -22.75 3.49 0.73
C HIS A 299 -21.90 2.28 0.33
N VAL A 300 -22.10 1.82 -0.92
CA VAL A 300 -21.19 0.90 -1.59
C VAL A 300 -20.88 1.40 -3.00
N HIS A 301 -19.63 1.19 -3.40
CA HIS A 301 -19.17 1.38 -4.76
C HIS A 301 -18.42 0.13 -5.17
N ILE A 302 -18.91 -0.56 -6.19
CA ILE A 302 -18.35 -1.81 -6.68
C ILE A 302 -17.96 -1.56 -8.14
N MET A 303 -16.67 -1.69 -8.44
CA MET A 303 -16.16 -1.55 -9.80
C MET A 303 -16.78 -2.61 -10.72
N ARG A 304 -16.98 -2.27 -11.99
CA ARG A 304 -17.66 -3.16 -12.95
C ARG A 304 -17.03 -4.55 -13.04
N HIS A 305 -15.70 -4.63 -13.01
CA HIS A 305 -14.98 -5.91 -13.08
C HIS A 305 -15.15 -6.75 -11.81
N HIS A 306 -15.28 -6.14 -10.63
CA HIS A 306 -15.61 -6.86 -9.38
C HIS A 306 -17.05 -7.36 -9.40
N LEU A 307 -17.99 -6.55 -9.88
CA LEU A 307 -19.40 -6.94 -9.99
C LEU A 307 -19.60 -8.12 -10.95
N ALA A 308 -18.74 -8.27 -11.95
CA ALA A 308 -18.75 -9.43 -12.84
C ALA A 308 -18.44 -10.74 -12.10
N GLY A 309 -17.61 -10.69 -11.05
CA GLY A 309 -17.30 -11.81 -10.17
C GLY A 309 -18.32 -12.05 -9.04
N ALA A 310 -19.36 -11.22 -8.92
CA ALA A 310 -20.46 -11.46 -8.00
C ALA A 310 -21.41 -12.53 -8.57
N GLY A 311 -21.96 -13.38 -7.70
CA GLY A 311 -23.02 -14.30 -8.11
C GLY A 311 -24.38 -13.62 -8.31
N PRO A 312 -25.41 -14.36 -8.77
CA PRO A 312 -26.74 -13.83 -9.03
C PRO A 312 -27.45 -13.34 -7.75
N ALA A 313 -27.23 -13.96 -6.58
CA ALA A 313 -27.89 -13.55 -5.35
C ALA A 313 -27.40 -12.18 -4.86
N ILE A 314 -26.09 -11.91 -4.95
CA ILE A 314 -25.52 -10.60 -4.63
C ILE A 314 -26.04 -9.53 -5.57
N ARG A 315 -26.11 -9.80 -6.88
CA ARG A 315 -26.68 -8.84 -7.85
C ARG A 315 -28.15 -8.51 -7.54
N ALA A 316 -28.93 -9.52 -7.16
CA ALA A 316 -30.33 -9.34 -6.75
C ALA A 316 -30.44 -8.54 -5.43
N TRP A 317 -29.56 -8.82 -4.46
CA TRP A 317 -29.49 -8.05 -3.22
C TRP A 317 -29.16 -6.58 -3.50
N LEU A 318 -28.09 -6.31 -4.25
CA LEU A 318 -27.71 -4.94 -4.63
C LEU A 318 -28.85 -4.19 -5.32
N THR A 319 -29.54 -4.85 -6.25
CA THR A 319 -30.68 -4.25 -6.98
C THR A 319 -31.86 -3.91 -6.07
N SER A 320 -32.14 -4.77 -5.08
CA SER A 320 -33.31 -4.62 -4.21
C SER A 320 -33.05 -3.73 -2.98
N ALA A 321 -31.89 -3.87 -2.35
CA ALA A 321 -31.55 -3.21 -1.10
C ALA A 321 -30.95 -1.80 -1.30
N PHE A 322 -30.45 -1.49 -2.50
CA PHE A 322 -29.78 -0.22 -2.77
C PHE A 322 -30.49 0.61 -3.84
N GLU A 323 -30.17 1.90 -3.85
CA GLU A 323 -30.53 2.83 -4.91
C GLU A 323 -29.31 3.62 -5.39
N PRO A 324 -29.22 3.94 -6.70
CA PRO A 324 -28.18 4.80 -7.22
C PRO A 324 -28.44 6.25 -6.81
N VAL A 325 -27.42 6.91 -6.26
CA VAL A 325 -27.42 8.32 -5.90
C VAL A 325 -26.37 9.04 -6.74
N LYS A 326 -26.84 9.96 -7.60
CA LYS A 326 -25.95 10.85 -8.36
C LYS A 326 -25.29 11.86 -7.44
N ARG A 327 -24.02 12.17 -7.71
CA ARG A 327 -23.20 13.08 -6.92
C ARG A 327 -22.70 14.20 -7.83
N SER A 328 -22.99 15.44 -7.44
CA SER A 328 -22.41 16.62 -8.09
C SER A 328 -20.96 16.82 -7.65
N LEU A 329 -20.21 17.64 -8.38
CA LEU A 329 -18.85 18.02 -8.00
C LEU A 329 -18.78 18.63 -6.59
N ASP A 330 -19.75 19.47 -6.23
CA ASP A 330 -19.83 20.05 -4.88
C ASP A 330 -20.02 19.00 -3.77
N VAL A 331 -20.78 17.94 -4.03
CA VAL A 331 -20.94 16.83 -3.08
C VAL A 331 -19.63 16.07 -2.94
N ILE A 332 -18.98 15.76 -4.06
CA ILE A 332 -17.67 15.07 -4.06
C ILE A 332 -16.62 15.92 -3.32
N ARG A 333 -16.60 17.24 -3.54
CA ARG A 333 -15.70 18.17 -2.83
C ARG A 333 -15.90 18.09 -1.32
N ARG A 334 -17.15 18.22 -0.86
CA ARG A 334 -17.49 18.14 0.57
C ARG A 334 -17.13 16.78 1.17
N ASP A 335 -17.30 15.68 0.43
CA ASP A 335 -16.90 14.35 0.90
C ASP A 335 -15.39 14.27 1.08
N TYR A 336 -14.57 14.84 0.18
CA TYR A 336 -13.12 14.89 0.38
C TYR A 336 -12.71 15.80 1.55
N GLU A 337 -13.30 16.99 1.68
CA GLU A 337 -13.06 17.88 2.83
C GLU A 337 -13.39 17.16 4.15
N THR A 338 -14.53 16.47 4.20
CA THR A 338 -14.97 15.68 5.35
C THR A 338 -14.03 14.52 5.64
N LEU A 339 -13.57 13.82 4.60
CA LEU A 339 -12.60 12.73 4.76
C LEU A 339 -11.29 13.24 5.34
N ILE A 340 -10.76 14.34 4.82
CA ILE A 340 -9.51 14.95 5.30
C ILE A 340 -9.65 15.33 6.77
N ASP A 341 -10.72 16.03 7.13
CA ASP A 341 -10.96 16.48 8.50
C ASP A 341 -11.18 15.29 9.46
N THR A 342 -11.94 14.28 9.03
CA THR A 342 -12.21 13.07 9.83
C THR A 342 -10.96 12.21 10.00
N LEU A 343 -10.14 12.05 8.95
CA LEU A 343 -8.87 11.33 9.04
C LEU A 343 -7.90 12.06 9.97
N ALA A 344 -7.70 13.36 9.77
CA ALA A 344 -6.82 14.17 10.61
C ALA A 344 -7.23 14.13 12.08
N ARG A 345 -8.53 14.26 12.38
CA ARG A 345 -9.07 14.16 13.74
C ARG A 345 -8.89 12.78 14.37
N THR A 346 -9.04 11.72 13.59
CA THR A 346 -9.06 10.33 14.11
C THR A 346 -7.67 9.73 14.25
N THR A 347 -6.78 10.02 13.29
CA THR A 347 -5.47 9.35 13.17
C THR A 347 -4.30 10.34 13.13
N GLY A 348 -4.56 11.62 12.88
CA GLY A 348 -3.51 12.61 12.57
C GLY A 348 -2.91 12.44 11.17
N GLY A 349 -3.52 11.60 10.33
CA GLY A 349 -3.05 11.29 8.98
C GLY A 349 -3.41 12.38 7.96
N ARG A 350 -2.58 12.48 6.92
CA ARG A 350 -2.79 13.31 5.73
C ARG A 350 -3.36 12.49 4.59
N VAL A 351 -4.18 13.08 3.73
CA VAL A 351 -4.64 12.46 2.49
C VAL A 351 -3.71 12.83 1.33
N LEU A 352 -3.31 11.83 0.54
CA LEU A 352 -2.62 11.97 -0.74
C LEU A 352 -3.54 11.41 -1.82
N ILE A 353 -3.70 12.12 -2.94
CA ILE A 353 -4.56 11.67 -4.04
C ILE A 353 -3.75 11.63 -5.33
N LEU A 354 -3.69 10.46 -5.98
CA LEU A 354 -3.38 10.38 -7.39
C LEU A 354 -4.56 11.00 -8.13
N ASN A 355 -4.34 12.15 -8.77
CA ASN A 355 -5.35 12.70 -9.66
C ASN A 355 -5.46 11.83 -10.92
N ARG A 356 -6.29 12.24 -11.88
CA ARG A 356 -6.53 11.44 -13.08
C ARG A 356 -6.20 12.24 -14.33
N MET A 357 -5.79 11.53 -15.39
CA MET A 357 -5.54 12.16 -16.67
C MET A 357 -6.82 12.83 -17.19
N SER A 358 -6.72 14.11 -17.57
CA SER A 358 -7.84 14.89 -18.11
C SER A 358 -7.78 15.02 -19.64
N THR A 359 -6.83 14.34 -20.26
CA THR A 359 -6.69 14.27 -21.72
C THR A 359 -6.66 12.82 -22.17
N SER A 360 -7.38 12.47 -23.23
CA SER A 360 -7.27 11.15 -23.85
C SER A 360 -7.54 11.25 -25.34
N GLY A 361 -6.90 10.37 -26.12
CA GLY A 361 -7.14 10.27 -27.57
C GLY A 361 -8.43 9.52 -27.94
N TYR A 362 -9.30 9.22 -26.96
CA TYR A 362 -10.52 8.41 -27.15
C TYR A 362 -11.81 9.23 -27.18
N GLU A 363 -11.74 10.54 -26.91
CA GLU A 363 -12.91 11.42 -27.01
C GLU A 363 -12.81 12.30 -28.25
N ASP A 364 -13.41 11.84 -29.35
CA ASP A 364 -13.59 12.64 -30.56
C ASP A 364 -14.91 13.41 -30.51
N ILE A 365 -14.84 14.73 -30.39
CA ILE A 365 -16.02 15.61 -30.48
C ILE A 365 -16.24 15.99 -31.94
N SER A 366 -17.14 15.28 -32.61
CA SER A 366 -17.50 15.57 -34.01
C SER A 366 -18.50 16.72 -34.17
N ASN A 367 -19.30 17.01 -33.14
CA ASN A 367 -20.20 18.18 -33.09
C ASN A 367 -20.57 18.54 -31.63
N TYR A 368 -20.96 19.80 -31.41
CA TYR A 368 -21.39 20.30 -30.09
C TYR A 368 -22.91 20.32 -29.91
N SER A 369 -23.68 19.98 -30.94
CA SER A 369 -25.15 20.10 -30.96
C SER A 369 -25.89 19.15 -30.02
N VAL A 370 -25.19 18.17 -29.43
CA VAL A 370 -25.77 17.17 -28.52
C VAL A 370 -25.59 17.51 -27.03
N PHE A 371 -24.91 18.60 -26.71
CA PHE A 371 -24.62 19.00 -25.32
C PHE A 371 -25.62 20.03 -24.80
N ASP A 372 -26.80 19.56 -24.38
CA ASP A 372 -27.83 20.37 -23.72
C ASP A 372 -27.72 20.36 -22.18
N ALA A 373 -26.73 19.65 -21.65
CA ALA A 373 -26.38 19.54 -20.23
C ALA A 373 -24.89 19.89 -20.04
N PRO A 374 -24.41 20.14 -18.80
CA PRO A 374 -22.98 20.36 -18.56
C PRO A 374 -22.14 19.25 -19.17
N MET A 375 -21.11 19.62 -19.96
CA MET A 375 -20.37 18.64 -20.75
C MET A 375 -19.65 17.60 -19.88
N SER A 376 -19.33 17.90 -18.62
CA SER A 376 -18.79 16.94 -17.65
C SER A 376 -19.76 15.81 -17.26
N ALA A 377 -21.05 15.98 -17.53
CA ALA A 377 -22.04 14.90 -17.39
C ALA A 377 -22.01 13.91 -18.57
N THR A 378 -21.35 14.28 -19.68
CA THR A 378 -21.32 13.50 -20.93
C THR A 378 -19.92 13.08 -21.35
N LEU A 379 -18.90 13.88 -21.03
CA LEU A 379 -17.51 13.70 -21.44
C LEU A 379 -16.65 13.46 -20.20
N SER A 380 -15.97 12.32 -20.19
CA SER A 380 -15.16 11.85 -19.08
C SER A 380 -13.90 12.69 -18.87
N ASN A 381 -13.30 13.23 -19.93
CA ASN A 381 -12.13 14.11 -19.81
C ASN A 381 -12.50 15.47 -19.19
N ILE A 382 -13.68 16.01 -19.50
CA ILE A 382 -14.15 17.26 -18.88
C ILE A 382 -14.49 17.02 -17.40
N ALA A 383 -15.13 15.89 -17.08
CA ALA A 383 -15.33 15.49 -15.69
C ALA A 383 -14.01 15.35 -14.93
N ALA A 384 -13.00 14.71 -15.54
CA ALA A 384 -11.66 14.57 -14.98
C ALA A 384 -11.01 15.93 -14.72
N LYS A 385 -11.10 16.87 -15.67
CA LYS A 385 -10.58 18.23 -15.51
C LYS A 385 -11.26 18.98 -14.35
N GLU A 386 -12.58 18.93 -14.26
CA GLU A 386 -13.33 19.55 -13.16
C GLU A 386 -12.96 18.93 -11.80
N GLN A 387 -12.79 17.61 -11.74
CA GLN A 387 -12.35 16.92 -10.52
C GLN A 387 -10.91 17.27 -10.14
N ASN A 388 -9.99 17.39 -11.11
CA ASN A 388 -8.61 17.81 -10.84
C ASN A 388 -8.57 19.23 -10.28
N LEU A 389 -9.30 20.17 -10.88
CA LEU A 389 -9.42 21.55 -10.37
C LEU A 389 -9.99 21.59 -8.95
N MET A 390 -11.04 20.80 -8.68
CA MET A 390 -11.60 20.64 -7.34
C MET A 390 -10.54 20.19 -6.32
N LEU A 391 -9.63 19.27 -6.67
CA LEU A 391 -8.56 18.85 -5.76
C LEU A 391 -7.56 19.98 -5.49
N HIS A 392 -7.26 20.82 -6.47
CA HIS A 392 -6.42 22.01 -6.28
C HIS A 392 -7.09 22.99 -5.30
N ASP A 393 -8.38 23.31 -5.49
CA ASP A 393 -9.15 24.18 -4.59
C ASP A 393 -9.14 23.64 -3.14
N ILE A 394 -9.31 22.33 -2.95
CA ILE A 394 -9.23 21.71 -1.63
C ILE A 394 -7.83 21.87 -1.04
N SER A 395 -6.76 21.67 -1.84
CA SER A 395 -5.38 21.76 -1.36
C SER A 395 -4.96 23.16 -0.89
N GLU A 396 -5.63 24.21 -1.37
CA GLU A 396 -5.40 25.59 -0.89
C GLU A 396 -5.93 25.82 0.54
N THR A 397 -6.93 25.06 0.96
CA THR A 397 -7.66 25.28 2.23
C THR A 397 -7.53 24.14 3.24
N ARG A 398 -7.07 22.96 2.79
CA ARG A 398 -6.93 21.74 3.58
C ARG A 398 -5.60 21.05 3.33
N ASN A 399 -5.18 20.24 4.30
CA ASN A 399 -3.93 19.48 4.23
C ASN A 399 -4.04 18.27 3.30
N LEU A 400 -4.20 18.53 2.01
CA LEU A 400 -4.24 17.56 0.92
C LEU A 400 -2.92 17.62 0.15
N ALA A 401 -2.42 16.48 -0.32
CA ALA A 401 -1.36 16.44 -1.33
C ALA A 401 -1.91 15.79 -2.60
N VAL A 402 -1.70 16.45 -3.74
CA VAL A 402 -2.08 15.92 -5.05
C VAL A 402 -0.81 15.39 -5.70
N ILE A 403 -0.83 14.12 -6.09
CA ILE A 403 0.19 13.50 -6.93
C ILE A 403 -0.32 13.61 -8.38
N ASP A 404 0.30 14.49 -9.16
CA ASP A 404 -0.26 14.97 -10.42
C ASP A 404 0.07 14.04 -11.60
N VAL A 405 -0.77 13.02 -11.77
CA VAL A 405 -0.77 12.07 -12.89
C VAL A 405 -0.99 12.80 -14.22
N ASP A 406 -1.86 13.82 -14.24
CA ASP A 406 -2.20 14.56 -15.46
C ASP A 406 -1.00 15.37 -15.99
N ALA A 407 -0.33 16.12 -15.11
CA ALA A 407 0.88 16.87 -15.46
C ALA A 407 2.00 15.94 -15.92
N LEU A 408 2.28 14.86 -15.17
CA LEU A 408 3.33 13.90 -15.54
C LEU A 408 3.02 13.18 -16.87
N ALA A 409 1.75 12.86 -17.13
CA ALA A 409 1.34 12.29 -18.42
C ALA A 409 1.56 13.29 -19.56
N ALA A 410 1.24 14.58 -19.36
CA ALA A 410 1.47 15.61 -20.35
C ALA A 410 2.96 15.80 -20.66
N GLU A 411 3.83 15.75 -19.64
CA GLU A 411 5.29 15.88 -19.80
C GLU A 411 5.94 14.67 -20.48
N LEU A 412 5.55 13.46 -20.09
CA LEU A 412 6.14 12.22 -20.63
C LEU A 412 5.57 11.83 -21.99
N GLY A 413 4.33 12.23 -22.28
CA GLY A 413 3.56 11.79 -23.44
C GLY A 413 2.54 10.71 -23.06
N GLY A 414 1.34 11.14 -22.69
CA GLY A 414 0.29 10.27 -22.14
C GLY A 414 -0.13 9.12 -23.07
N GLY A 415 -0.16 9.33 -24.39
CA GLY A 415 -0.48 8.25 -25.34
C GLY A 415 0.50 7.06 -25.29
N MET A 416 1.76 7.29 -24.88
CA MET A 416 2.77 6.23 -24.74
C MET A 416 2.79 5.66 -23.32
N HIS A 417 2.64 6.53 -22.33
CA HIS A 417 2.94 6.20 -20.93
C HIS A 417 1.70 6.01 -20.04
N LEU A 418 0.52 6.35 -20.53
CA LEU A 418 -0.79 6.17 -19.87
C LEU A 418 -1.89 5.94 -20.95
N PRO A 419 -1.74 4.91 -21.80
CA PRO A 419 -2.50 4.80 -23.04
C PRO A 419 -4.01 4.69 -22.82
N ASP A 420 -4.47 4.06 -21.74
CA ASP A 420 -5.90 3.90 -21.42
C ASP A 420 -6.42 4.93 -20.39
N GLY A 421 -5.61 5.93 -20.04
CA GLY A 421 -5.95 6.96 -19.04
C GLY A 421 -5.84 6.51 -17.58
N ILE A 422 -5.54 5.23 -17.30
CA ILE A 422 -5.55 4.65 -15.95
C ILE A 422 -4.23 3.93 -15.62
N HIS A 423 -3.77 3.03 -16.48
CA HIS A 423 -2.60 2.18 -16.23
C HIS A 423 -1.32 2.79 -16.81
N GLN A 424 -0.40 3.11 -15.91
CA GLN A 424 0.85 3.76 -16.26
C GLN A 424 1.91 2.74 -16.69
N SER A 425 2.75 3.13 -17.65
CA SER A 425 4.03 2.46 -17.94
C SER A 425 5.00 2.54 -16.76
N GLY A 426 6.00 1.64 -16.70
CA GLY A 426 7.01 1.64 -15.64
C GLY A 426 7.75 2.96 -15.44
N ARG A 427 8.02 3.69 -16.54
CA ARG A 427 8.65 5.02 -16.48
C ARG A 427 7.77 6.01 -15.72
N MET A 428 6.48 6.08 -16.02
CA MET A 428 5.57 6.99 -15.33
C MET A 428 5.31 6.55 -13.88
N GLN A 429 5.24 5.24 -13.61
CA GLN A 429 5.20 4.73 -12.23
C GLN A 429 6.43 5.16 -11.41
N MET A 430 7.60 5.21 -12.03
CA MET A 430 8.84 5.68 -11.39
C MET A 430 8.75 7.17 -11.03
N GLU A 431 8.30 8.04 -11.94
CA GLU A 431 8.14 9.47 -11.65
C GLU A 431 7.09 9.70 -10.55
N LEU A 432 5.94 9.01 -10.61
CA LEU A 432 4.91 9.07 -9.57
C LEU A 432 5.43 8.62 -8.19
N ARG A 433 6.31 7.61 -8.15
CA ARG A 433 6.99 7.22 -6.91
C ARG A 433 7.87 8.35 -6.37
N GLN A 434 8.59 9.07 -7.21
CA GLN A 434 9.44 10.18 -6.76
C GLN A 434 8.60 11.30 -6.15
N GLU A 435 7.47 11.65 -6.77
CA GLU A 435 6.53 12.63 -6.21
C GLU A 435 6.01 12.20 -4.83
N ILE A 436 5.61 10.93 -4.68
CA ILE A 436 5.19 10.39 -3.37
C ILE A 436 6.34 10.49 -2.36
N VAL A 437 7.56 10.09 -2.73
CA VAL A 437 8.73 10.15 -1.83
C VAL A 437 9.05 11.60 -1.43
N HIS A 438 8.89 12.56 -2.34
CA HIS A 438 9.06 13.98 -2.06
C HIS A 438 8.07 14.45 -1.00
N VAL A 439 6.76 14.19 -1.19
CA VAL A 439 5.72 14.53 -0.21
C VAL A 439 5.99 13.89 1.17
N LEU A 440 6.41 12.62 1.20
CA LEU A 440 6.75 11.94 2.46
C LEU A 440 8.00 12.52 3.13
N SER A 441 8.91 13.13 2.37
CA SER A 441 10.12 13.78 2.90
C SER A 441 9.80 15.13 3.52
N ASP A 442 8.95 15.93 2.89
CA ASP A 442 8.47 17.20 3.44
C ASP A 442 7.75 17.00 4.78
N MET A 443 6.92 15.95 4.88
CA MET A 443 6.27 15.56 6.13
C MET A 443 7.26 15.25 7.26
N ARG A 444 8.46 14.73 6.94
CA ARG A 444 9.52 14.53 7.95
C ARG A 444 10.11 15.85 8.41
N GLY A 445 10.39 16.77 7.48
CA GLY A 445 10.90 18.11 7.81
C GLY A 445 9.97 18.85 8.78
N LEU A 446 8.66 18.77 8.56
CA LEU A 446 7.65 19.35 9.46
C LEU A 446 7.65 18.71 10.87
N ARG A 447 7.89 17.40 10.99
CA ARG A 447 8.01 16.74 12.30
C ARG A 447 9.26 17.15 13.08
N GLN A 448 10.38 17.31 12.39
CA GLN A 448 11.66 17.68 13.01
C GLN A 448 11.65 19.13 13.50
N THR A 449 11.04 20.04 12.74
CA THR A 449 10.84 21.45 13.14
C THR A 449 9.89 21.57 14.34
N ALA A 450 8.75 20.85 14.35
CA ALA A 450 7.82 20.86 15.48
C ALA A 450 8.42 20.27 16.80
N ARG A 451 9.45 19.41 16.70
CA ARG A 451 10.14 18.82 17.85
C ARG A 451 11.29 19.67 18.39
N THR A 452 11.69 20.72 17.69
CA THR A 452 12.74 21.63 18.15
C THR A 452 12.07 22.88 18.71
N PRO A 453 11.83 22.99 20.03
CA PRO A 453 11.41 24.27 20.57
C PRO A 453 12.52 25.27 20.26
N ALA A 454 12.16 26.42 19.71
CA ALA A 454 13.08 27.54 19.58
C ALA A 454 13.79 27.71 20.92
N ARG A 455 15.09 27.45 20.97
CA ARG A 455 15.94 27.94 22.05
C ARG A 455 15.80 29.46 21.97
N ALA A 456 14.89 30.00 22.76
CA ALA A 456 14.83 31.42 23.03
C ALA A 456 16.20 31.79 23.57
N ALA A 457 16.93 32.58 22.80
CA ALA A 457 18.08 33.31 23.28
C ALA A 457 17.59 34.20 24.43
N GLY A 458 18.11 33.93 25.62
CA GLY A 458 18.03 34.75 26.82
C GLY A 458 19.39 34.73 27.47
#